data_AF-A0AAP0DXZ0-F1
#
_entry.id   AF-A0AAP0DXZ0-F1
#
_cell.length_a   1.000
_cell.length_b   1.000
_cell.length_c   1.000
_cell.angle_alpha   90.00
_cell.angle_beta   90.00
_cell.angle_gamma   90.00
#
_symmetry.space_group_name_H-M   'P 1'
#
loop_
_entity.id
_entity.type
_entity.pdbx_description
1 polymer ?
#
loop_
_entity_poly.entity_id
_entity_poly.type
_entity_poly.pdbx_seq_one_letter_code
_entity_poly.pdbx_strand_id
1 'polypeptide(L)'
;MVKMVVIPLFFIAALLCSPSSRAADFCVGDLKGPTSPAGYSCKDPAKVTVDDFVYSGLAAVGNTSNLIKASVAPAFAAQFPGLNGLGISVARLDLAPGGVIPFHTHPAGNEVLIVLQGVICAGFVDTANKVYLKTLNKGDTMIFPTGLLHFQVNGGGSLATAIVSFSSSQPGLQLLDYVLFANDLPSLLVEKTTFLDDAQVKKLKGALGGTN
;
A
#
# COMPACT_ATOMS: atom_id res chain seq x y z
N MET A 1 -19.93 16.93 -63.63
CA MET A 1 -19.02 17.66 -62.72
C MET A 1 -19.04 16.95 -61.37
N VAL A 2 -18.06 16.09 -61.11
CA VAL A 2 -17.88 15.42 -59.82
C VAL A 2 -16.89 16.27 -59.02
N LYS A 3 -17.36 16.95 -57.96
CA LYS A 3 -16.48 17.65 -57.03
C LYS A 3 -15.95 16.62 -56.03
N MET A 4 -14.69 16.25 -56.22
CA MET A 4 -13.91 15.42 -55.31
C MET A 4 -13.69 16.20 -54.01
N VAL A 5 -14.38 15.79 -52.95
CA VAL A 5 -14.14 16.32 -51.59
C VAL A 5 -12.89 15.65 -51.06
N VAL A 6 -11.76 16.36 -51.15
CA VAL A 6 -10.52 15.97 -50.47
C VAL A 6 -10.72 16.29 -48.98
N ILE A 7 -11.00 15.26 -48.18
CA ILE A 7 -10.93 15.37 -46.72
C ILE A 7 -9.44 15.38 -46.37
N PRO A 8 -8.86 16.49 -45.87
CA PRO A 8 -7.50 16.43 -45.39
C PRO A 8 -7.53 15.61 -44.09
N LEU A 9 -6.98 14.40 -44.18
CA LEU A 9 -6.63 13.55 -43.07
C LEU A 9 -5.64 14.34 -42.19
N PHE A 10 -6.15 15.13 -41.25
CA PHE A 10 -5.33 15.74 -40.20
C PHE A 10 -4.77 14.58 -39.37
N PHE A 11 -3.58 14.13 -39.76
CA PHE A 11 -2.73 13.28 -38.96
C PHE A 11 -2.61 13.92 -37.58
N ILE A 12 -3.26 13.31 -36.59
CA ILE A 12 -2.96 13.53 -35.18
C ILE A 12 -1.53 13.03 -34.99
N ALA A 13 -0.56 13.94 -35.16
CA ALA A 13 0.74 13.79 -34.56
C ALA A 13 0.54 13.99 -33.06
N ALA A 14 -0.02 12.97 -32.40
CA ALA A 14 0.21 12.77 -30.99
C ALA A 14 1.71 12.52 -30.90
N LEU A 15 2.48 13.59 -30.71
CA LEU A 15 3.77 13.46 -30.06
C LEU A 15 3.49 12.71 -28.77
N LEU A 16 3.82 11.42 -28.78
CA LEU A 16 4.26 10.74 -27.59
C LEU A 16 5.47 11.56 -27.12
N CYS A 17 5.21 12.64 -26.38
CA CYS A 17 6.13 13.06 -25.34
C CYS A 17 6.14 11.90 -24.36
N SER A 18 6.89 10.85 -24.68
CA SER A 18 7.66 10.18 -23.66
C SER A 18 8.39 11.33 -22.97
N PRO A 19 8.11 11.65 -21.69
CA PRO A 19 9.00 12.56 -20.98
C PRO A 19 10.39 11.98 -21.23
N SER A 20 11.31 12.79 -21.75
CA SER A 20 12.66 12.39 -22.10
C SER A 20 13.29 11.70 -20.89
N SER A 21 13.08 10.39 -20.76
CA SER A 21 13.81 9.56 -19.85
C SER A 21 15.16 9.44 -20.53
N ARG A 22 16.03 10.40 -20.22
CA ARG A 22 17.37 9.95 -19.86
C ARG A 22 17.07 8.90 -18.80
N ALA A 23 17.26 7.63 -19.13
CA ALA A 23 17.14 6.54 -18.17
C ALA A 23 18.23 6.83 -17.14
N ALA A 24 17.91 7.68 -16.17
CA ALA A 24 18.76 7.95 -15.04
C ALA A 24 18.75 6.65 -14.25
N ASP A 25 19.94 6.15 -13.92
CA ASP A 25 20.07 4.91 -13.17
C ASP A 25 19.27 4.94 -11.85
N PHE A 26 19.13 6.14 -11.28
CA PHE A 26 18.35 6.40 -10.07
C PHE A 26 17.82 7.85 -10.01
N CYS A 27 16.84 8.07 -9.14
CA CYS A 27 16.33 9.39 -8.76
C CYS A 27 16.06 9.38 -7.24
N VAL A 28 17.10 9.56 -6.42
CA VAL A 28 16.92 9.64 -4.95
C VAL A 28 15.96 10.79 -4.65
N GLY A 29 14.85 10.51 -3.97
CA GLY A 29 13.81 11.50 -3.71
C GLY A 29 14.28 12.65 -2.81
N ASP A 30 14.04 13.89 -3.23
CA ASP A 30 14.20 15.07 -2.38
C ASP A 30 12.95 15.25 -1.50
N LEU A 31 13.06 14.79 -0.26
CA LEU A 31 11.98 14.88 0.73
C LEU A 31 11.67 16.31 1.18
N LYS A 32 12.51 17.31 0.85
CA LYS A 32 12.24 18.72 1.16
C LYS A 32 11.37 19.40 0.11
N GLY A 33 11.28 18.82 -1.09
CA GLY A 33 10.47 19.33 -2.18
C GLY A 33 9.00 18.89 -2.09
N PRO A 34 8.13 19.47 -2.93
CA PRO A 34 6.75 19.01 -3.04
C PRO A 34 6.69 17.59 -3.62
N THR A 35 5.78 16.78 -3.08
CA THR A 35 5.40 15.48 -3.63
C THR A 35 4.34 15.61 -4.72
N SER A 36 4.38 14.74 -5.71
CA SER A 36 3.36 14.61 -6.76
C SER A 36 2.85 13.16 -6.85
N PRO A 37 1.78 12.88 -7.62
CA PRO A 37 1.40 11.50 -7.93
C PRO A 37 2.50 10.67 -8.61
N ALA A 38 3.48 11.32 -9.24
CA ALA A 38 4.65 10.65 -9.82
C ALA A 38 5.78 10.39 -8.80
N GLY A 39 5.60 10.79 -7.54
CA GLY A 39 6.61 10.72 -6.47
C GLY A 39 7.32 12.03 -6.23
N TYR A 40 8.58 11.93 -5.80
CA TYR A 40 9.43 13.06 -5.40
C TYR A 40 10.30 13.54 -6.56
N SER A 41 10.59 14.84 -6.60
CA SER A 41 11.70 15.38 -7.39
C SER A 41 13.02 14.74 -6.98
N CYS A 42 14.00 14.65 -7.87
CA CYS A 42 15.30 14.05 -7.55
C CYS A 42 16.18 15.03 -6.75
N LYS A 43 16.92 14.49 -5.78
CA LYS A 43 18.07 15.13 -5.15
C LYS A 43 19.14 15.42 -6.21
N ASP A 44 19.91 16.49 -5.97
CA ASP A 44 21.11 16.80 -6.77
C ASP A 44 22.07 15.59 -6.79
N PRO A 45 22.40 15.02 -7.96
CA PRO A 45 23.29 13.86 -8.07
C PRO A 45 24.65 14.07 -7.40
N ALA A 46 25.16 15.30 -7.36
CA ALA A 46 26.43 15.62 -6.69
C ALA A 46 26.37 15.47 -5.16
N LYS A 47 25.17 15.40 -4.57
CA LYS A 47 24.93 15.24 -3.13
C LYS A 47 24.48 13.82 -2.75
N VAL A 48 24.36 12.93 -3.73
CA VAL A 48 23.98 11.54 -3.51
C VAL A 48 25.20 10.76 -2.99
N THR A 49 25.01 9.96 -1.94
CA THR A 49 26.03 9.06 -1.39
C THR A 49 25.48 7.63 -1.27
N VAL A 50 26.36 6.69 -0.91
CA VAL A 50 25.95 5.29 -0.67
C VAL A 50 24.87 5.18 0.41
N ASP A 51 24.83 6.10 1.36
CA ASP A 51 23.85 6.11 2.45
C ASP A 51 22.41 6.35 1.94
N ASP A 52 22.25 7.01 0.79
CA ASP A 52 20.94 7.18 0.15
C ASP A 52 20.37 5.85 -0.41
N PHE A 53 21.20 4.81 -0.51
CA PHE A 53 20.86 3.48 -1.04
C PHE A 53 20.81 2.37 0.03
N VAL A 54 20.97 2.73 1.31
CA VAL A 54 20.94 1.76 2.42
C VAL A 54 19.86 2.19 3.42
N TYR A 55 18.96 1.27 3.76
CA TYR A 55 17.94 1.51 4.78
C TYR A 55 18.03 0.48 5.91
N SER A 56 18.28 0.96 7.13
CA SER A 56 18.41 0.11 8.32
C SER A 56 17.17 0.10 9.22
N GLY A 57 16.11 0.83 8.86
CA GLY A 57 14.92 1.00 9.70
C GLY A 57 14.10 -0.28 9.94
N LEU A 58 14.37 -1.36 9.20
CA LEU A 58 13.67 -2.65 9.34
C LEU A 58 14.32 -3.60 10.34
N ALA A 59 15.48 -3.24 10.90
CA ALA A 59 16.24 -4.13 11.77
C ALA A 59 15.53 -4.40 13.11
N ALA A 60 14.85 -3.39 13.67
CA ALA A 60 14.21 -3.48 14.97
C ALA A 60 12.79 -4.09 14.89
N VAL A 61 12.43 -4.84 15.93
CA VAL A 61 11.04 -5.28 16.17
C VAL A 61 10.20 -4.04 16.52
N GLY A 62 9.05 -3.89 15.87
CA GLY A 62 8.12 -2.79 16.14
C GLY A 62 7.35 -2.94 17.46
N ASN A 63 6.83 -1.82 17.98
CA ASN A 63 6.02 -1.83 19.20
C ASN A 63 4.60 -2.35 18.92
N THR A 64 4.28 -3.53 19.46
CA THR A 64 2.97 -4.18 19.34
C THR A 64 2.05 -3.95 20.54
N SER A 65 2.38 -3.04 21.46
CA SER A 65 1.54 -2.70 22.62
C SER A 65 0.48 -1.65 22.24
N ASN A 66 -0.42 -2.00 21.32
CA ASN A 66 -1.48 -1.14 20.79
C ASN A 66 -2.77 -1.94 20.51
N LEU A 67 -3.83 -1.26 20.08
CA LEU A 67 -5.16 -1.84 19.88
C LEU A 67 -5.15 -3.07 18.97
N ILE A 68 -4.42 -3.00 17.86
CA ILE A 68 -4.34 -4.06 16.85
C ILE A 68 -3.24 -5.08 17.15
N LYS A 69 -2.46 -4.87 18.22
CA LYS A 69 -1.34 -5.71 18.66
C LYS A 69 -0.31 -5.97 17.55
N ALA A 70 -0.09 -4.98 16.69
CA ALA A 70 0.72 -5.11 15.49
C ALA A 70 1.54 -3.83 15.23
N SER A 71 2.64 -3.97 14.49
CA SER A 71 3.45 -2.85 14.03
C SER A 71 3.83 -3.06 12.57
N VAL A 72 3.80 -1.98 11.79
CA VAL A 72 4.24 -1.96 10.39
C VAL A 72 5.32 -0.89 10.27
N ALA A 73 6.52 -1.28 9.87
CA ALA A 73 7.63 -0.38 9.60
C ALA A 73 7.85 -0.29 8.08
N PRO A 74 7.41 0.80 7.42
CA PRO A 74 7.57 0.96 5.98
C PRO A 74 8.99 1.41 5.60
N ALA A 75 9.50 0.86 4.50
CA ALA A 75 10.60 1.42 3.73
C ALA A 75 10.07 1.79 2.34
N PHE A 76 9.15 2.76 2.30
CA PHE A 76 8.64 3.35 1.06
C PHE A 76 9.53 4.53 0.66
N ALA A 77 9.28 5.16 -0.50
CA ALA A 77 10.06 6.33 -0.93
C ALA A 77 10.13 7.46 0.12
N ALA A 78 9.11 7.59 0.99
CA ALA A 78 9.09 8.57 2.07
C ALA A 78 10.09 8.28 3.21
N GLN A 79 10.41 7.01 3.47
CA GLN A 79 11.37 6.59 4.50
C GLN A 79 12.73 6.21 3.91
N PHE A 80 12.73 5.70 2.68
CA PHE A 80 13.89 5.25 1.94
C PHE A 80 13.89 5.88 0.53
N PRO A 81 14.35 7.13 0.39
CA PRO A 81 14.23 7.90 -0.84
C PRO A 81 14.99 7.33 -2.04
N GLY A 82 15.95 6.43 -1.82
CA GLY A 82 16.61 5.67 -2.88
C GLY A 82 15.65 4.81 -3.72
N LEU A 83 14.47 4.48 -3.19
CA LEU A 83 13.42 3.75 -3.92
C LEU A 83 12.58 4.62 -4.86
N ASN A 84 12.73 5.95 -4.80
CA ASN A 84 11.90 6.86 -5.59
C ASN A 84 12.03 6.58 -7.10
N GLY A 85 10.90 6.39 -7.77
CA GLY A 85 10.84 6.04 -9.19
C GLY A 85 11.23 4.60 -9.57
N LEU A 86 11.71 3.76 -8.64
CA LEU A 86 12.19 2.41 -8.97
C LEU A 86 11.08 1.33 -9.00
N GLY A 87 9.85 1.69 -8.64
CA GLY A 87 8.71 0.77 -8.73
C GLY A 87 8.76 -0.39 -7.73
N ILE A 88 9.58 -0.30 -6.68
CA ILE A 88 9.64 -1.30 -5.61
C ILE A 88 9.73 -0.66 -4.24
N SER A 89 9.23 -1.36 -3.23
CA SER A 89 9.48 -1.03 -1.83
C SER A 89 9.34 -2.26 -0.94
N VAL A 90 9.62 -2.10 0.35
CA VAL A 90 9.47 -3.16 1.35
C VAL A 90 8.90 -2.60 2.65
N ALA A 91 8.33 -3.46 3.48
CA ALA A 91 7.98 -3.14 4.85
C ALA A 91 8.20 -4.36 5.75
N ARG A 92 8.35 -4.10 7.05
CA ARG A 92 8.37 -5.13 8.09
C ARG A 92 7.07 -5.14 8.86
N LEU A 93 6.56 -6.34 9.14
CA LEU A 93 5.41 -6.57 10.00
C LEU A 93 5.87 -7.32 11.26
N ASP A 94 5.44 -6.85 12.41
CA ASP A 94 5.54 -7.59 13.68
C ASP A 94 4.14 -7.68 14.31
N LEU A 95 3.72 -8.91 14.63
CA LEU A 95 2.39 -9.20 15.16
C LEU A 95 2.55 -9.94 16.49
N ALA A 96 2.10 -9.35 17.59
CA ALA A 96 2.01 -10.07 18.86
C ALA A 96 0.92 -11.16 18.79
N PRO A 97 0.81 -12.08 19.76
CA PRO A 97 -0.23 -13.11 19.74
C PRO A 97 -1.64 -12.52 19.57
N GLY A 98 -2.34 -12.98 18.53
CA GLY A 98 -3.66 -12.47 18.12
C GLY A 98 -3.65 -11.07 17.49
N GLY A 99 -2.48 -10.52 17.18
CA GLY A 99 -2.35 -9.23 16.48
C GLY A 99 -2.74 -9.32 15.02
N VAL A 100 -3.18 -8.20 14.47
CA VAL A 100 -3.86 -8.12 13.18
C VAL A 100 -3.42 -6.90 12.39
N ILE A 101 -3.18 -7.11 11.10
CA ILE A 101 -3.33 -6.07 10.10
C ILE A 101 -4.72 -6.31 9.48
N PRO A 102 -5.71 -5.44 9.76
CA PRO A 102 -7.09 -5.68 9.39
C PRO A 102 -7.26 -5.59 7.86
N PHE A 103 -8.47 -5.84 7.36
CA PHE A 103 -8.74 -5.75 5.93
C PHE A 103 -8.27 -4.42 5.35
N HIS A 104 -7.36 -4.51 4.38
CA HIS A 104 -6.77 -3.36 3.71
C HIS A 104 -6.44 -3.66 2.25
N THR A 105 -6.12 -2.61 1.51
CA THR A 105 -5.71 -2.69 0.12
C THR A 105 -4.56 -1.72 -0.18
N HIS A 106 -3.78 -2.08 -1.19
CA HIS A 106 -2.71 -1.28 -1.78
C HIS A 106 -3.14 -0.87 -3.19
N PRO A 107 -3.52 0.41 -3.43
CA PRO A 107 -4.01 0.83 -4.73
C PRO A 107 -2.94 0.87 -5.82
N ALA A 108 -1.67 0.97 -5.45
CA ALA A 108 -0.58 1.24 -6.40
C ALA A 108 0.41 0.10 -6.57
N GLY A 109 0.26 -1.06 -5.91
CA GLY A 109 1.18 -2.18 -6.09
C GLY A 109 0.68 -3.49 -5.54
N ASN A 110 1.23 -4.58 -6.07
CA ASN A 110 1.07 -5.92 -5.51
C ASN A 110 1.93 -6.03 -4.26
N GLU A 111 1.56 -6.89 -3.32
CA GLU A 111 2.34 -7.22 -2.14
C GLU A 111 2.77 -8.69 -2.17
N VAL A 112 4.04 -8.97 -1.90
CA VAL A 112 4.54 -10.32 -1.62
C VAL A 112 5.03 -10.36 -0.19
N LEU A 113 4.42 -11.20 0.64
CA LEU A 113 4.81 -11.46 2.02
C LEU A 113 5.73 -12.69 2.11
N ILE A 114 6.74 -12.62 2.97
CA ILE A 114 7.52 -13.77 3.45
C ILE A 114 7.54 -13.80 4.98
N VAL A 115 7.18 -14.94 5.57
CA VAL A 115 7.21 -15.11 7.03
C VAL A 115 8.64 -15.40 7.48
N LEU A 116 9.18 -14.59 8.38
CA LEU A 116 10.51 -14.79 8.97
C LEU A 116 10.47 -15.56 10.29
N GLN A 117 9.39 -15.40 11.05
CA GLN A 117 9.20 -16.01 12.36
C GLN A 117 7.71 -16.17 12.67
N GLY A 118 7.36 -17.21 13.44
CA GLY A 118 6.01 -17.43 13.96
C GLY A 118 5.05 -18.00 12.91
N VAL A 119 3.76 -17.75 13.12
CA VAL A 119 2.66 -18.28 12.31
C VAL A 119 1.70 -17.14 11.97
N ILE A 120 1.42 -16.96 10.68
CA ILE A 120 0.52 -15.93 10.18
C ILE A 120 -0.62 -16.58 9.41
N CYS A 121 -1.87 -16.36 9.85
CA CYS A 121 -3.05 -16.62 9.05
C CYS A 121 -3.28 -15.42 8.14
N ALA A 122 -3.19 -15.61 6.82
CA ALA A 122 -3.36 -14.52 5.86
C ALA A 122 -4.31 -14.94 4.73
N GLY A 123 -4.97 -13.95 4.14
CA GLY A 123 -5.89 -14.19 3.04
C GLY A 123 -6.31 -12.92 2.31
N PHE A 124 -6.88 -13.11 1.12
CA PHE A 124 -7.51 -12.07 0.33
C PHE A 124 -8.84 -12.55 -0.25
N VAL A 125 -9.66 -11.59 -0.66
CA VAL A 125 -10.94 -11.82 -1.33
C VAL A 125 -10.87 -11.29 -2.76
N ASP A 126 -11.19 -12.13 -3.74
CA ASP A 126 -11.22 -11.70 -5.14
C ASP A 126 -12.53 -10.97 -5.50
N THR A 127 -12.60 -10.46 -6.73
CA THR A 127 -13.78 -9.71 -7.22
C THR A 127 -15.02 -10.56 -7.45
N ALA A 128 -14.90 -11.89 -7.38
CA ALA A 128 -16.03 -12.83 -7.36
C ALA A 128 -16.46 -13.17 -5.91
N ASN A 129 -15.94 -12.45 -4.92
CA ASN A 129 -16.12 -12.70 -3.49
C ASN A 129 -15.59 -14.06 -3.02
N LYS A 130 -14.67 -14.68 -3.77
CA LYS A 130 -14.04 -15.93 -3.34
C LYS A 130 -12.89 -15.63 -2.40
N VAL A 131 -12.88 -16.35 -1.27
CA VAL A 131 -11.87 -16.24 -0.22
C VAL A 131 -10.71 -17.18 -0.50
N TYR A 132 -9.49 -16.66 -0.45
CA TYR A 132 -8.25 -17.43 -0.45
C TYR A 132 -7.56 -17.23 0.89
N LEU A 133 -7.46 -18.30 1.69
CA LEU A 133 -7.00 -18.25 3.08
C LEU A 133 -5.98 -19.35 3.33
N LYS A 134 -4.89 -19.00 4.03
CA LYS A 134 -3.87 -19.98 4.43
C LYS A 134 -3.21 -19.60 5.75
N THR A 135 -2.87 -20.62 6.53
CA THR A 135 -1.90 -20.50 7.64
C THR A 135 -0.49 -20.67 7.07
N LEU A 136 0.31 -19.61 7.19
CA LEU A 136 1.69 -19.50 6.72
C LEU A 136 2.65 -19.70 7.91
N ASN A 137 3.69 -20.49 7.70
CA ASN A 137 4.78 -20.73 8.64
C ASN A 137 6.05 -20.03 8.15
N LYS A 138 7.09 -20.00 9.01
CA LYS A 138 8.41 -19.49 8.63
C LYS A 138 8.88 -20.04 7.27
N GLY A 139 9.25 -19.15 6.37
CA GLY A 139 9.70 -19.45 5.01
C GLY A 139 8.60 -19.46 3.95
N ASP A 140 7.32 -19.57 4.36
CA ASP A 140 6.20 -19.49 3.41
C ASP A 140 6.05 -18.05 2.88
N THR A 141 5.63 -17.97 1.62
CA THR A 141 5.35 -16.72 0.92
C THR A 141 3.91 -16.67 0.43
N MET A 142 3.31 -15.48 0.40
CA MET A 142 1.98 -15.26 -0.18
C MET A 142 1.95 -13.96 -0.99
N ILE A 143 1.29 -13.99 -2.14
CA ILE A 143 1.05 -12.84 -3.02
C ILE A 143 -0.34 -12.27 -2.74
N PHE A 144 -0.43 -10.94 -2.67
CA PHE A 144 -1.67 -10.18 -2.63
C PHE A 144 -1.72 -9.27 -3.87
N PRO A 145 -2.64 -9.53 -4.82
CA PRO A 145 -2.76 -8.72 -6.02
C PRO A 145 -3.16 -7.27 -5.73
N THR A 146 -2.65 -6.33 -6.53
CA THR A 146 -2.96 -4.89 -6.41
C THR A 146 -4.47 -4.65 -6.30
N GLY A 147 -4.87 -3.80 -5.35
CA GLY A 147 -6.27 -3.39 -5.18
C GLY A 147 -7.18 -4.38 -4.45
N LEU A 148 -6.78 -5.65 -4.24
CA LEU A 148 -7.61 -6.60 -3.51
C LEU A 148 -7.53 -6.43 -1.99
N LEU A 149 -8.69 -6.54 -1.33
CA LEU A 149 -8.77 -6.54 0.12
C LEU A 149 -8.16 -7.82 0.69
N HIS A 150 -7.22 -7.65 1.61
CA HIS A 150 -6.49 -8.73 2.26
C HIS A 150 -6.15 -8.38 3.71
N PHE A 151 -5.67 -9.37 4.46
CA PHE A 151 -5.38 -9.23 5.89
C PHE A 151 -4.27 -10.20 6.32
N GLN A 152 -3.69 -9.92 7.48
CA GLN A 152 -2.80 -10.83 8.19
C GLN A 152 -3.16 -10.87 9.68
N VAL A 153 -3.23 -12.06 10.25
CA VAL A 153 -3.47 -12.28 11.68
C VAL A 153 -2.39 -13.21 12.21
N ASN A 154 -1.81 -12.90 13.36
CA ASN A 154 -0.97 -13.87 14.05
C ASN A 154 -1.83 -15.03 14.57
N GLY A 155 -1.66 -16.19 13.92
CA GLY A 155 -2.40 -17.42 14.25
C GLY A 155 -1.70 -18.30 15.29
N GLY A 156 -0.54 -17.87 15.81
CA GLY A 156 0.25 -18.59 16.79
C GLY A 156 0.17 -17.99 18.21
N GLY A 157 0.88 -18.63 19.14
CA GLY A 157 0.98 -18.20 20.55
C GLY A 157 2.19 -17.32 20.86
N SER A 158 3.01 -16.98 19.87
CA SER A 158 4.24 -16.17 20.00
C SER A 158 4.26 -15.04 18.99
N LEU A 159 5.21 -14.11 19.11
CA LEU A 159 5.45 -13.09 18.08
C LEU A 159 5.60 -13.73 16.69
N ALA A 160 4.95 -13.13 15.69
CA ALA A 160 5.15 -13.44 14.28
C ALA A 160 5.75 -12.22 13.57
N THR A 161 6.74 -12.44 12.72
CA THR A 161 7.43 -11.40 11.96
C THR A 161 7.44 -11.77 10.49
N ALA A 162 7.16 -10.81 9.62
CA ALA A 162 7.23 -10.95 8.18
C ALA A 162 7.90 -9.74 7.52
N ILE A 163 8.44 -9.95 6.33
CA ILE A 163 8.81 -8.88 5.41
C ILE A 163 7.84 -8.95 4.24
N VAL A 164 7.40 -7.79 3.79
CA VAL A 164 6.59 -7.64 2.58
C VAL A 164 7.35 -6.80 1.57
N SER A 165 7.21 -7.11 0.30
CA SER A 165 7.72 -6.30 -0.81
C SER A 165 6.57 -5.89 -1.70
N PHE A 166 6.65 -4.67 -2.24
CA PHE A 166 5.62 -4.11 -3.10
C PHE A 166 6.16 -3.84 -4.49
N SER A 167 5.31 -4.01 -5.52
CA SER A 167 5.60 -3.60 -6.90
C SER A 167 5.34 -2.10 -7.13
N SER A 168 5.62 -1.27 -6.13
CA SER A 168 5.59 0.19 -6.18
C SER A 168 6.46 0.76 -5.06
N SER A 169 7.09 1.90 -5.31
CA SER A 169 7.84 2.63 -4.28
C SER A 169 6.92 3.34 -3.26
N GLN A 170 5.64 3.46 -3.60
CA GLN A 170 4.58 4.08 -2.81
C GLN A 170 3.29 3.28 -3.02
N PRO A 171 3.14 2.11 -2.38
CA PRO A 171 2.01 1.21 -2.64
C PRO A 171 0.64 1.79 -2.21
N GLY A 172 0.65 2.83 -1.37
CA GLY A 172 -0.55 3.35 -0.68
C GLY A 172 -1.01 2.38 0.39
N LEU A 173 -1.97 2.77 1.23
CA LEU A 173 -2.61 1.88 2.19
C LEU A 173 -4.00 2.42 2.47
N GLN A 174 -5.01 1.56 2.37
CA GLN A 174 -6.37 1.90 2.75
C GLN A 174 -6.96 0.77 3.59
N LEU A 175 -7.32 1.09 4.84
CA LEU A 175 -7.96 0.15 5.76
C LEU A 175 -9.49 0.23 5.58
N LEU A 176 -10.15 -0.90 5.36
CA LEU A 176 -11.59 -0.95 5.09
C LEU A 176 -12.40 -0.33 6.23
N ASP A 177 -12.12 -0.73 7.46
CA ASP A 177 -12.85 -0.24 8.63
C ASP A 177 -12.69 1.27 8.81
N TYR A 178 -11.53 1.84 8.42
CA TYR A 178 -11.29 3.27 8.54
C TYR A 178 -12.03 4.05 7.46
N VAL A 179 -12.17 3.49 6.26
CA VAL A 179 -13.00 4.05 5.18
C VAL A 179 -14.48 4.08 5.58
N LEU A 180 -14.94 3.09 6.33
CA LEU A 180 -16.34 3.03 6.74
C LEU A 180 -16.63 3.82 8.02
N PHE A 181 -15.70 3.85 8.98
CA PHE A 181 -16.02 4.25 10.35
C PHE A 181 -15.00 5.18 11.04
N ALA A 182 -13.83 5.48 10.45
CA ALA A 182 -12.81 6.33 11.10
C ALA A 182 -12.58 7.64 10.31
N ASN A 183 -13.66 8.27 9.87
CA ASN A 183 -13.65 9.52 9.10
C ASN A 183 -15.00 10.26 9.26
N ASP A 184 -15.24 11.27 8.42
CA ASP A 184 -16.41 12.15 8.40
C ASP A 184 -17.49 11.75 7.37
N LEU A 185 -17.42 10.55 6.77
CA LEU A 185 -18.45 10.03 5.85
C LEU A 185 -19.79 9.96 6.59
N PRO A 186 -20.86 10.67 6.18
CA PRO A 186 -22.10 10.73 6.95
C PRO A 186 -22.67 9.35 7.31
N SER A 187 -23.12 9.15 8.55
CA SER A 187 -23.60 7.83 9.00
C SER A 187 -24.73 7.27 8.12
N LEU A 188 -25.63 8.13 7.65
CA LEU A 188 -26.69 7.75 6.71
C LEU A 188 -26.16 7.14 5.40
N LEU A 189 -24.98 7.54 4.93
CA LEU A 189 -24.35 6.94 3.76
C LEU A 189 -23.72 5.58 4.09
N VAL A 190 -23.08 5.46 5.25
CA VAL A 190 -22.53 4.19 5.74
C VAL A 190 -23.65 3.16 5.91
N GLU A 191 -24.76 3.54 6.55
CA GLU A 191 -25.96 2.70 6.71
C GLU A 191 -26.46 2.19 5.34
N LYS A 192 -26.59 3.10 4.36
CA LYS A 192 -27.06 2.77 3.01
C LYS A 192 -26.11 1.84 2.24
N THR A 193 -24.80 1.94 2.44
CA THR A 193 -23.82 1.16 1.66
C THR A 193 -23.39 -0.14 2.35
N THR A 194 -23.62 -0.27 3.66
CA THR A 194 -23.24 -1.46 4.45
C THR A 194 -24.42 -2.29 4.92
N PHE A 195 -25.65 -1.74 4.85
CA PHE A 195 -26.88 -2.34 5.39
C PHE A 195 -26.88 -2.51 6.92
N LEU A 196 -25.97 -1.82 7.63
CA LEU A 196 -25.98 -1.72 9.08
C LEU A 196 -27.01 -0.68 9.55
N ASP A 197 -27.55 -0.90 10.74
CA ASP A 197 -28.42 0.09 11.37
C ASP A 197 -27.63 1.26 11.99
N ASP A 198 -28.33 2.37 12.26
CA ASP A 198 -27.74 3.60 12.84
C ASP A 198 -27.02 3.33 14.17
N ALA A 199 -27.53 2.42 15.01
CA ALA A 199 -26.91 2.11 16.30
C ALA A 199 -25.57 1.36 16.11
N GLN A 200 -25.50 0.44 15.15
CA GLN A 200 -24.27 -0.26 14.77
C GLN A 200 -23.24 0.72 14.20
N VAL A 201 -23.65 1.59 13.27
CA VAL A 201 -22.75 2.57 12.64
C VAL A 201 -22.20 3.56 13.67
N LYS A 202 -23.05 4.14 14.52
CA LYS A 202 -22.61 5.03 15.61
C LYS A 202 -21.66 4.34 16.57
N LYS A 203 -21.92 3.08 16.92
CA LYS A 203 -21.04 2.30 17.79
C LYS A 203 -19.66 2.10 17.16
N LEU A 204 -19.60 1.70 15.90
CA LEU A 204 -18.34 1.46 15.19
C LEU A 204 -17.55 2.76 14.99
N LYS A 205 -18.22 3.86 14.62
CA LYS A 205 -17.60 5.18 14.54
C LYS A 205 -17.07 5.65 15.88
N GLY A 206 -17.87 5.53 16.94
CA GLY A 206 -17.43 5.87 18.29
C GLY A 206 -16.21 5.06 18.74
N ALA A 207 -16.12 3.79 18.35
CA ALA A 207 -14.98 2.94 18.68
C ALA A 207 -13.70 3.30 17.90
N LEU A 208 -13.84 3.81 16.68
CA LEU A 208 -12.72 4.10 15.78
C LEU A 208 -12.40 5.61 15.63
N GLY A 209 -13.15 6.47 16.32
CA GLY A 209 -12.96 7.93 16.31
C GLY A 209 -13.58 8.65 15.11
N GLY A 210 -14.49 8.01 14.37
CA GLY A 210 -15.21 8.64 13.28
C GLY A 210 -16.26 9.66 13.73
N THR A 211 -16.60 10.57 12.83
CA THR A 211 -17.58 11.65 13.04
C THR A 211 -18.72 11.57 12.04
N ASN A 212 -19.65 12.52 12.09
CA ASN A 212 -20.74 12.69 11.13
C ASN A 212 -20.51 13.87 10.21
#